data_AF-A0A354WNN7-F1
#
_entry.id   AF-A0A354WNN7-F1
#
_cell.length_a   1.000
_cell.length_b   1.000
_cell.length_c   1.000
_cell.angle_alpha   90.00
_cell.angle_beta   90.00
_cell.angle_gamma   90.00
#
_symmetry.space_group_name_H-M   'P 1'
#
loop_
_entity.id
_entity.type
_entity.pdbx_description
1 polymer ?
#
loop_
_entity_poly.entity_id
_entity_poly.type
_entity_poly.pdbx_seq_one_letter_code
_entity_poly.pdbx_strand_id
1 'polypeptide(L)' 'MGQIRAEEQAAAIAQRVELWVVENRAVIVMFLLKNFNILYPAERHLSTRKRLQNLLRFFAFFVYNAQGRLR' A
#
# COMPACT_ATOMS: atom_id res chain seq x y z
N MET A 1 -15.14 -28.45 9.07
CA MET A 1 -15.51 -27.93 7.73
C MET A 1 -15.53 -26.39 7.62
N GLY A 2 -15.67 -25.61 8.71
CA GLY A 2 -15.67 -24.13 8.64
C GLY A 2 -14.30 -23.47 8.44
N GLN A 3 -13.22 -24.04 9.00
CA GLN A 3 -11.86 -23.50 8.90
C GLN A 3 -11.27 -23.57 7.49
N ILE A 4 -11.48 -24.69 6.78
CA ILE A 4 -10.98 -24.89 5.40
C ILE A 4 -11.53 -23.79 4.47
N ARG A 5 -12.80 -23.40 4.62
CA ARG A 5 -13.41 -22.31 3.83
C ARG A 5 -12.85 -20.93 4.16
N ALA A 6 -12.43 -20.68 5.40
CA ALA A 6 -11.84 -19.40 5.80
C ALA A 6 -10.40 -19.26 5.27
N GLU A 7 -9.64 -20.35 5.27
CA GLU A 7 -8.28 -20.39 4.71
C GLU A 7 -8.29 -20.21 3.18
N GLU A 8 -9.22 -20.87 2.48
CA GLU A 8 -9.41 -20.69 1.04
C GLU A 8 -9.80 -19.25 0.69
N GLN A 9 -10.67 -18.62 1.49
CA GLN A 9 -11.03 -17.20 1.32
C GLN A 9 -9.85 -16.27 1.59
N ALA A 10 -9.07 -16.51 2.64
CA ALA A 10 -7.88 -15.73 2.94
C ALA A 10 -6.82 -15.84 1.83
N ALA A 11 -6.62 -17.04 1.27
CA ALA A 11 -5.73 -17.27 0.15
C ALA A 11 -6.20 -16.53 -1.11
N ALA A 12 -7.49 -16.57 -1.42
CA ALA A 12 -8.06 -15.85 -2.56
C ALA A 12 -7.94 -14.32 -2.40
N ILE A 13 -8.15 -13.80 -1.18
CA ILE A 13 -7.94 -12.39 -0.85
C ILE A 13 -6.47 -12.02 -1.01
N ALA A 14 -5.55 -12.83 -0.49
CA ALA A 14 -4.11 -12.60 -0.58
C ALA A 14 -3.65 -12.54 -2.05
N GLN A 15 -4.11 -13.46 -2.91
CA GLN A 15 -3.81 -13.46 -4.34
C GLN A 15 -4.32 -12.19 -5.04
N ARG A 16 -5.53 -11.72 -4.71
CA ARG A 16 -6.08 -10.47 -5.28
C ARG A 16 -5.28 -9.25 -4.85
N VAL A 17 -4.87 -9.20 -3.58
CA VAL A 17 -4.01 -8.14 -3.04
C VAL A 17 -2.64 -8.16 -3.71
N GLU A 18 -2.04 -9.34 -3.86
CA GLU A 18 -0.73 -9.52 -4.49
C GLU A 18 -0.75 -9.06 -5.95
N LEU A 19 -1.74 -9.49 -6.74
CA LEU A 19 -1.90 -9.05 -8.12
C LEU A 19 -2.03 -7.52 -8.21
N TRP A 20 -2.85 -6.93 -7.34
CA TRP A 20 -3.04 -5.48 -7.32
C TRP A 20 -1.78 -4.71 -6.91
N VAL A 21 -0.99 -5.24 -5.96
CA VAL A 21 0.33 -4.69 -5.61
C VAL A 21 1.26 -4.73 -6.82
N VAL A 22 1.29 -5.85 -7.54
CA VAL A 22 2.11 -6.00 -8.76
C VAL A 22 1.69 -5.02 -9.84
N GLU A 23 0.39 -4.82 -10.06
CA GLU A 23 -0.18 -3.85 -11.00
C GLU A 23 0.21 -2.40 -10.64
N ASN A 24 0.25 -2.06 -9.34
CA ASN A 24 0.47 -0.70 -8.86
C ASN A 24 1.89 -0.45 -8.34
N ARG A 25 2.82 -1.40 -8.53
CA ARG A 25 4.17 -1.38 -7.97
C ARG A 25 4.93 -0.09 -8.24
N ALA A 26 4.79 0.48 -9.44
CA ALA A 26 5.48 1.71 -9.81
C ALA A 26 5.03 2.90 -8.95
N VAL A 27 3.72 3.03 -8.70
CA VAL A 27 3.16 4.10 -7.87
C VAL A 27 3.59 3.93 -6.42
N ILE A 28 3.56 2.70 -5.90
CA ILE A 28 3.98 2.37 -4.53
C ILE A 28 5.46 2.71 -4.34
N VAL A 29 6.33 2.23 -5.23
CA VAL A 29 7.77 2.47 -5.19
C VAL A 29 8.07 3.96 -5.30
N MET A 30 7.48 4.67 -6.27
CA MET A 30 7.68 6.12 -6.42
C MET A 30 7.24 6.90 -5.17
N PHE A 31 6.13 6.52 -4.56
CA PHE A 31 5.67 7.13 -3.33
C PHE A 31 6.64 6.91 -2.16
N LEU A 32 7.11 5.68 -1.96
CA LEU A 32 8.06 5.34 -0.90
C LEU A 32 9.38 6.09 -1.11
N LEU A 33 9.95 6.01 -2.31
CA LEU A 33 11.21 6.67 -2.63
C LEU A 33 11.15 8.19 -2.43
N LYS A 34 10.01 8.83 -2.71
CA LYS A 34 9.78 10.26 -2.42
C LYS A 34 9.73 10.53 -0.91
N ASN A 35 9.00 9.75 -0.14
CA ASN A 35 8.83 10.00 1.30
C ASN A 35 10.05 9.63 2.16
N PHE A 36 10.91 8.74 1.66
CA PHE A 36 12.21 8.42 2.28
C PHE A 36 13.37 9.29 1.73
N ASN A 37 13.06 10.32 0.93
CA ASN A 37 14.04 11.24 0.32
C ASN A 37 15.13 10.53 -0.51
N ILE A 38 14.82 9.39 -1.11
CA ILE A 38 15.75 8.63 -1.94
C ILE A 38 15.88 9.28 -3.33
N LEU A 39 14.77 9.79 -3.88
CA LEU A 39 14.76 10.43 -5.20
C LEU A 39 15.08 11.92 -5.18
N TYR A 40 14.72 12.63 -4.09
CA TYR A 40 14.83 14.09 -4.01
C TYR A 40 15.44 14.49 -2.66
N PRO A 41 16.77 14.40 -2.50
CA PRO A 41 17.44 14.78 -1.27
C PRO A 41 17.29 16.28 -0.93
N ALA A 42 16.91 17.12 -1.90
CA ALA A 42 16.57 18.52 -1.68
C ALA A 42 15.22 18.72 -0.96
N GLU A 43 14.30 17.74 -0.99
CA GLU A 43 13.02 17.80 -0.26
C GLU A 43 13.14 17.40 1.23
N ARG A 44 14.38 17.25 1.75
CA ARG A 44 14.66 16.93 3.17
C ARG A 44 14.01 17.89 4.17
N HIS A 45 13.60 19.08 3.73
CA HIS A 45 12.92 20.10 4.55
C HIS A 45 11.51 19.69 5.01
N LEU A 46 10.91 18.62 4.47
CA LEU A 46 9.67 18.08 5.02
C LEU A 46 9.90 17.58 6.45
N SER A 47 9.18 18.15 7.42
CA SER A 47 9.22 17.69 8.80
C SER A 47 8.78 16.23 8.90
N THR A 48 9.33 15.48 9.87
CA THR A 48 8.97 14.08 10.13
C THR A 48 7.46 13.88 10.26
N ARG A 49 6.77 14.84 10.89
CA ARG A 49 5.30 14.86 11.02
C ARG A 49 4.59 14.87 9.67
N LYS A 50 5.06 15.67 8.70
CA LYS A 50 4.42 15.78 7.39
C LYS A 50 4.68 14.53 6.52
N ARG A 51 5.87 13.93 6.65
CA ARG A 51 6.17 12.63 6.02
C ARG A 51 5.29 11.52 6.58
N LEU A 52 5.14 11.46 7.90
CA LEU A 52 4.24 10.50 8.55
C LEU A 52 2.79 10.69 8.10
N GLN A 53 2.32 11.94 8.03
CA GLN A 53 0.97 12.24 7.54
C GLN A 53 0.76 11.80 6.08
N ASN A 54 1.75 12.03 5.21
CA ASN A 54 1.70 11.58 3.82
C ASN A 54 1.66 10.05 3.73
N LEU A 55 2.52 9.36 4.49
CA LEU A 55 2.55 7.90 4.56
C LEU A 55 1.19 7.34 5.01
N LEU A 56 0.59 7.92 6.05
CA LEU A 56 -0.73 7.51 6.55
C LEU A 56 -1.84 7.73 5.51
N ARG A 57 -1.84 8.88 4.80
CA ARG A 57 -2.81 9.16 3.74
C ARG A 57 -2.68 8.19 2.58
N PHE A 58 -1.45 7.88 2.17
CA PHE A 58 -1.20 6.90 1.12
C PHE A 58 -1.62 5.51 1.56
N PHE A 59 -1.30 5.10 2.78
CA PHE A 59 -1.74 3.83 3.32
C PHE A 59 -3.28 3.71 3.37
N ALA A 60 -3.98 4.74 3.82
CA ALA A 60 -5.44 4.77 3.83
C ALA A 60 -6.04 4.68 2.41
N PHE A 61 -5.50 5.43 1.45
CA PHE A 61 -5.89 5.34 0.05
C PHE A 61 -5.63 3.94 -0.52
N PHE A 62 -4.46 3.37 -0.21
CA PHE A 62 -4.06 2.05 -0.66
C PHE A 62 -4.99 0.96 -0.14
N VAL A 63 -5.29 0.98 1.16
CA VAL A 63 -6.23 0.03 1.79
C VAL A 63 -7.64 0.19 1.22
N TYR A 64 -8.13 1.42 1.04
CA TYR A 64 -9.46 1.67 0.47
C TYR A 64 -9.60 1.09 -0.96
N ASN A 65 -8.58 1.27 -1.80
CA ASN A 65 -8.58 0.71 -3.16
C ASN A 65 -8.47 -0.82 -3.16
N ALA A 66 -7.63 -1.38 -2.28
CA ALA A 66 -7.56 -2.83 -2.09
C ALA A 66 -8.90 -3.41 -1.65
N GLN A 67 -9.58 -2.78 -0.67
CA GLN A 67 -10.90 -3.18 -0.20
C GLN A 67 -11.98 -3.12 -1.29
N GLY A 68 -11.93 -2.12 -2.19
CA GLY A 68 -12.83 -2.01 -3.33
C GLY A 68 -12.71 -3.16 -4.35
N ARG A 69 -11.55 -3.83 -4.41
CA ARG A 69 -11.31 -5.02 -5.23
C ARG A 69 -11.60 -6.35 -4.51
N LEU A 70 -11.75 -6.32 -3.19
CA LEU A 70 -12.05 -7.50 -2.36
C LEU A 70 -13.55 -7.72 -2.12
N ARG A 71 -14.37 -6.69 -2.38
CA ARG A 71 -15.83 -6.81 -2.50
C ARG A 71 -16.20 -7.41 -3.85
#